data_AF-A0AAV8R095-F1
#
_entry.id   AF-A0AAV8R095-F1
#
_cell.length_a   1.000
_cell.length_b   1.000
_cell.length_c   1.000
_cell.angle_alpha   90.00
_cell.angle_beta   90.00
_cell.angle_gamma   90.00
#
_symmetry.space_group_name_H-M   'P 1'
#
loop_
_entity.id
_entity.type
_entity.pdbx_description
1 polymer ?
#
loop_
_entity_poly.entity_id
_entity_poly.type
_entity_poly.pdbx_seq_one_letter_code
_entity_poly.pdbx_strand_id
1 'polypeptide(L)'
;MPRHMGRHWWRRTVIAGAVTNPFRDGYYQGDRLAPLEAATACAGIFGKGAYPGNPGNLLIDEKSEASFNAFGAGGRRFLLPAVWEPISGKCKVVA
;
A
#
# COMPACT_ATOMS: atom_id res chain seq x y z
N MET A 1 -1.98 6.62 -19.96
CA MET A 1 -0.79 6.15 -19.22
C MET A 1 0.09 7.36 -18.87
N PRO A 2 0.12 7.85 -17.63
CA PRO A 2 0.97 8.99 -17.28
C PRO A 2 2.44 8.55 -17.15
N ARG A 3 3.34 9.25 -17.85
CA ARG A 3 4.76 8.89 -18.06
C ARG A 3 5.72 9.26 -16.91
N HIS A 4 5.25 9.38 -15.67
CA HIS A 4 6.08 9.80 -14.52
C HIS A 4 6.08 8.80 -13.36
N MET A 5 5.98 7.50 -13.65
CA MET A 5 6.00 6.43 -12.64
C MET A 5 7.42 5.83 -12.51
N GLY A 6 8.43 6.64 -12.16
CA GLY A 6 9.83 6.20 -12.17
C GLY A 6 10.56 6.47 -10.85
N ARG A 7 10.78 5.43 -10.04
CA ARG A 7 11.74 5.37 -8.90
C ARG A 7 11.39 6.05 -7.57
N HIS A 8 10.23 6.69 -7.41
CA HIS A 8 9.86 7.35 -6.14
C HIS A 8 8.80 6.59 -5.31
N TRP A 9 8.16 5.58 -5.89
CA TRP A 9 6.97 4.93 -5.34
C TRP A 9 7.24 3.78 -4.36
N TRP A 10 8.51 3.44 -4.08
CA TRP A 10 8.86 2.30 -3.22
C TRP A 10 9.20 2.67 -1.77
N ARG A 11 9.38 3.96 -1.44
CA ARG A 11 9.83 4.42 -0.10
C ARG A 11 8.69 4.80 0.86
N ARG A 12 7.52 4.13 0.78
CA ARG A 12 6.39 4.42 1.70
C ARG A 12 5.99 3.24 2.59
N THR A 13 6.58 2.06 2.41
CA THR A 13 6.22 0.85 3.17
C THR A 13 6.96 0.69 4.50
N VAL A 14 8.14 1.30 4.65
CA VAL A 14 9.02 1.12 5.83
C VAL A 14 8.33 1.51 7.15
N ILE A 15 7.50 2.56 7.14
CA ILE A 15 6.80 3.01 8.35
C ILE A 15 5.76 1.98 8.78
N ALA A 16 5.07 1.33 7.83
CA ALA A 16 4.10 0.30 8.17
C ALA A 16 4.78 -0.89 8.84
N GLY A 17 5.94 -1.32 8.35
CA GLY A 17 6.72 -2.38 8.98
C GLY A 17 7.19 -2.05 10.40
N ALA A 18 7.74 -0.85 10.60
CA ALA A 18 8.18 -0.40 11.92
C ALA A 18 7.04 -0.40 12.96
N VAL A 19 5.81 -0.06 12.56
CA VAL A 19 4.65 -0.02 13.47
C VAL A 19 4.05 -1.41 13.68
N THR A 20 3.94 -2.20 12.61
CA THR A 20 3.20 -3.47 12.62
C THR A 20 4.06 -4.67 12.98
N ASN A 21 5.38 -4.56 12.87
CA ASN A 21 6.33 -5.63 13.11
C ASN A 21 7.67 -5.15 13.76
N PRO A 22 7.64 -4.35 14.84
CA PRO A 22 8.86 -3.76 15.42
C PRO A 22 9.87 -4.78 15.94
N PHE A 23 9.40 -5.94 16.41
CA PHE A 23 10.24 -7.00 17.00
C PHE A 23 10.33 -8.28 16.15
N ARG A 24 9.86 -8.24 14.90
CA ARG A 24 9.82 -9.39 13.97
C ARG A 24 8.95 -10.56 14.47
N ASP A 25 7.84 -10.28 15.12
CA ASP A 25 6.84 -11.23 15.63
C ASP A 25 5.39 -10.74 15.50
N GLY A 26 5.16 -9.65 14.74
CA GLY A 26 3.87 -9.01 14.56
C GLY A 26 3.18 -9.35 13.23
N TYR A 27 2.76 -8.33 12.50
CA TYR A 27 2.03 -8.46 11.24
C TYR A 27 2.98 -8.51 10.04
N TYR A 28 3.09 -9.67 9.41
CA TYR A 28 3.91 -9.91 8.22
C TYR A 28 3.37 -11.09 7.42
N GLN A 29 3.83 -11.23 6.18
CA GLN A 29 3.60 -12.41 5.35
C GLN A 29 4.82 -13.35 5.40
N GLY A 30 4.58 -14.65 5.51
CA GLY A 30 5.64 -15.67 5.44
C GLY A 30 6.13 -16.16 6.80
N ASP A 31 7.31 -16.76 6.82
CA ASP A 31 7.95 -17.29 8.02
C ASP A 31 8.58 -16.17 8.86
N ARG A 32 8.62 -16.34 10.19
CA ARG A 32 9.19 -15.34 11.11
C ARG A 32 10.68 -15.08 10.87
N LEU A 33 11.42 -16.07 10.38
CA LEU A 33 12.84 -15.96 10.06
C LEU A 33 13.09 -15.34 8.67
N ALA A 34 12.04 -15.23 7.84
CA ALA A 34 12.08 -14.57 6.53
C ALA A 34 10.80 -13.76 6.26
N PRO A 35 10.48 -12.74 7.10
CA PRO A 35 9.20 -12.05 7.04
C PRO A 35 9.18 -11.02 5.92
N LEU A 36 8.10 -10.98 5.16
CA LEU A 36 7.81 -9.88 4.24
C LEU A 36 6.91 -8.86 4.94
N GLU A 37 7.37 -7.61 5.02
CA GLU A 37 6.64 -6.56 5.74
C GLU A 37 5.23 -6.32 5.19
N ALA A 38 4.31 -5.98 6.09
CA ALA A 38 2.87 -6.00 5.81
C ALA A 38 2.44 -5.19 4.57
N ALA A 39 3.07 -4.04 4.30
CA ALA A 39 2.78 -3.24 3.11
C ALA A 39 3.56 -3.73 1.87
N THR A 40 4.77 -4.26 2.06
CA THR A 40 5.61 -4.79 0.96
C THR A 40 5.01 -6.07 0.38
N ALA A 41 4.39 -6.90 1.22
CA ALA A 41 3.60 -8.07 0.83
C ALA A 41 2.47 -7.73 -0.17
N CYS A 42 2.02 -6.48 -0.17
CA CYS A 42 0.89 -6.01 -0.98
C CYS A 42 1.30 -4.98 -2.03
N ALA A 43 2.55 -5.05 -2.50
CA ALA A 43 3.09 -4.12 -3.48
C ALA A 43 2.17 -3.99 -4.72
N GLY A 44 1.87 -2.75 -5.10
CA GLY A 44 1.04 -2.46 -6.27
C GLY A 44 -0.47 -2.52 -6.05
N ILE A 45 -0.94 -2.98 -4.88
CA ILE A 45 -2.37 -3.04 -4.55
C ILE A 45 -2.75 -1.75 -3.83
N PHE A 46 -3.52 -0.88 -4.50
CA PHE A 46 -3.96 0.40 -3.94
C PHE A 46 -5.49 0.54 -3.92
N GLY A 47 -6.20 -0.28 -4.69
CA GLY A 47 -7.65 -0.23 -4.81
C GLY A 47 -8.27 -1.60 -5.04
N LYS A 48 -9.60 -1.68 -4.94
CA LYS A 48 -10.35 -2.91 -5.24
C LYS A 48 -10.09 -3.31 -6.70
N GLY A 49 -9.88 -4.60 -6.93
CA GLY A 49 -9.64 -5.15 -8.26
C GLY A 49 -8.23 -4.91 -8.82
N ALA A 50 -7.25 -4.56 -7.98
CA ALA A 50 -5.86 -4.44 -8.40
C ALA A 50 -5.29 -5.79 -8.91
N TYR A 51 -4.38 -5.70 -9.88
CA TYR A 51 -3.62 -6.83 -10.46
C TYR A 51 -2.31 -6.31 -11.07
N PRO A 52 -1.35 -7.16 -11.48
CA PRO A 52 -0.09 -6.68 -12.04
C PRO A 52 -0.28 -5.70 -13.19
N GLY A 53 0.23 -4.47 -13.04
CA GLY A 53 0.08 -3.38 -14.00
C GLY A 53 -1.18 -2.50 -13.84
N ASN A 54 -2.10 -2.85 -12.92
CA ASN A 54 -3.27 -2.04 -12.58
C ASN A 54 -3.39 -1.86 -11.06
N PRO A 55 -3.33 -0.61 -10.55
CA PRO A 55 -3.35 -0.35 -9.10
C PRO A 55 -4.72 -0.60 -8.43
N GLY A 56 -5.76 -0.91 -9.21
CA GLY A 56 -7.14 -1.06 -8.78
C GLY A 56 -7.94 0.24 -8.94
N ASN A 57 -9.18 0.22 -8.46
CA ASN A 57 -10.06 1.38 -8.51
C ASN A 57 -9.58 2.47 -7.55
N LEU A 58 -9.25 3.65 -8.09
CA LEU A 58 -8.76 4.81 -7.36
C LEU A 58 -9.62 6.05 -7.65
N LEU A 59 -9.60 6.99 -6.72
CA LEU A 59 -10.13 8.33 -6.92
C LEU A 59 -9.14 9.16 -7.73
N ILE A 60 -9.63 10.15 -8.48
CA ILE A 60 -8.81 11.07 -9.28
C ILE A 60 -8.99 12.48 -8.73
N ASP A 61 -7.89 13.18 -8.50
CA ASP A 61 -7.93 14.62 -8.22
C ASP A 61 -8.11 15.37 -9.53
N GLU A 62 -9.23 16.08 -9.69
CA GLU A 62 -9.58 16.76 -10.94
C GLU A 62 -8.58 17.84 -11.37
N LYS A 63 -7.87 18.45 -10.40
CA LYS A 63 -6.95 19.56 -10.69
C LYS A 63 -5.57 19.07 -11.15
N SER A 64 -5.06 18.02 -10.54
CA SER A 64 -3.72 17.48 -10.80
C SER A 64 -3.72 16.18 -11.61
N GLU A 65 -4.90 15.61 -11.85
CA GLU A 65 -5.12 14.30 -12.46
C GLU A 65 -4.45 13.12 -11.70
N ALA A 66 -3.97 13.38 -10.48
CA ALA A 66 -3.29 12.37 -9.68
C ALA A 66 -4.31 11.41 -9.04
N SER A 67 -3.97 10.12 -9.03
CA SER A 67 -4.78 9.11 -8.35
C SER A 67 -4.50 9.06 -6.85
N PHE A 68 -5.54 8.84 -6.05
CA PHE A 68 -5.47 8.72 -4.60
C PHE A 68 -6.53 7.75 -4.08
N ASN A 69 -6.40 7.31 -2.83
CA ASN A 69 -7.38 6.43 -2.18
C ASN A 69 -7.71 6.82 -0.72
N ALA A 70 -6.99 7.79 -0.14
CA ALA A 70 -7.25 8.22 1.23
C ALA A 70 -7.17 9.74 1.37
N PHE A 71 -8.02 10.27 2.26
CA PHE A 71 -7.93 11.63 2.76
C PHE A 71 -7.28 11.62 4.14
N GLY A 72 -6.17 12.34 4.29
CA GLY A 72 -5.56 12.61 5.58
C GLY A 72 -5.99 13.96 6.15
N ALA A 73 -5.40 14.31 7.30
CA ALA A 73 -5.67 15.57 8.00
C ALA A 73 -5.51 16.80 7.07
N GLY A 74 -6.43 17.75 7.18
CA GLY A 74 -6.46 18.95 6.34
C GLY A 74 -6.83 18.70 4.88
N GLY A 75 -7.49 17.58 4.56
CA GLY A 75 -7.92 17.24 3.19
C GLY A 75 -6.78 16.81 2.27
N ARG A 76 -5.59 16.54 2.82
CA ARG A 76 -4.44 16.06 2.05
C ARG A 76 -4.75 14.70 1.46
N ARG A 77 -4.51 14.54 0.16
CA ARG A 77 -4.78 13.28 -0.55
C ARG A 77 -3.54 12.40 -0.54
N PHE A 78 -3.73 11.13 -0.23
CA PHE A 78 -2.67 10.13 -0.17
C PHE A 78 -3.01 8.93 -1.03
N LEU A 79 -1.95 8.30 -1.53
CA LEU A 79 -2.01 6.98 -2.13
C LEU A 79 -1.32 6.02 -1.16
N LEU A 80 -2.14 5.21 -0.48
CA LEU A 80 -1.72 4.25 0.54
C LEU A 80 -1.73 2.83 -0.03
N PRO A 81 -0.67 2.04 0.16
CA PRO A 81 -0.68 0.64 -0.24
C PRO A 81 -1.68 -0.15 0.63
N ALA A 82 -2.22 -1.23 0.09
CA ALA A 82 -2.88 -2.25 0.90
C ALA A 82 -1.90 -2.84 1.93
N VAL A 83 -2.47 -3.40 2.99
CA VAL A 83 -1.72 -4.02 4.09
C VAL A 83 -2.12 -5.49 4.18
N TRP A 84 -1.14 -6.35 4.42
CA TRP A 84 -1.35 -7.77 4.65
C TRP A 84 -2.19 -8.00 5.90
N GLU A 85 -3.30 -8.73 5.76
CA GLU A 85 -4.07 -9.24 6.90
C GLU A 85 -3.74 -10.72 7.13
N PRO A 86 -3.13 -11.07 8.28
CA PRO A 86 -2.67 -12.42 8.56
C PRO A 86 -3.81 -13.43 8.75
N ILE A 87 -4.98 -12.98 9.22
CA ILE A 87 -6.13 -13.87 9.49
C ILE A 87 -6.77 -14.35 8.18
N SER A 88 -7.02 -13.45 7.22
CA SER A 88 -7.62 -13.85 5.94
C SER A 88 -6.60 -14.30 4.90
N GLY A 89 -5.30 -14.06 5.14
CA GLY A 89 -4.24 -14.33 4.17
C GLY A 89 -4.36 -13.49 2.90
N LYS A 90 -4.90 -12.26 3.02
CA LYS A 90 -5.18 -11.37 1.88
C LYS A 90 -4.67 -9.95 2.16
N CYS A 91 -4.36 -9.25 1.08
CA CYS A 91 -4.12 -7.82 1.13
C CYS A 91 -5.43 -7.06 1.26
N LYS A 92 -5.55 -6.24 2.31
CA LYS A 92 -6.69 -5.35 2.51
C LYS A 92 -6.32 -3.93 2.12
N VAL A 93 -7.13 -3.35 1.24
CA VAL A 93 -7.01 -1.95 0.87
C VAL A 93 -7.46 -1.12 2.07
N VAL A 94 -6.58 -0.24 2.53
CA VAL A 94 -6.88 0.82 3.50
C VAL A 94 -7.31 2.06 2.70
N ALA A 95 -8.59 2.09 2.35
CA ALA A 95 -9.25 3.20 1.68
C ALA A 95 -10.56 3.52 2.41
#